data_AF-A0A0S3U698-F1
#
_entry.id   AF-A0A0S3U698-F1
#
_cell.length_a   1.000
_cell.length_b   1.000
_cell.length_c   1.000
_cell.angle_alpha   90.00
_cell.angle_beta   90.00
_cell.angle_gamma   90.00
#
_symmetry.space_group_name_H-M   'P 1'
#
loop_
_entity.id
_entity.type
_entity.pdbx_description
1 polymer ?
#
loop_
_entity_poly.entity_id
_entity_poly.type
_entity_poly.pdbx_seq_one_letter_code
_entity_poly.pdbx_strand_id
1 'polypeptide(L)'
;MDLRLAGKRVLVTGSSAGTGAEIAMSLAQEEAYVIVHGRDQDRTEAIAQQPRERSSANQLLTGKVAFITGAARGIGRAIAELFAANGANIAMLDIADPSRLNSTKGYRVANMTEFNQAVAAVKRYGTKVVQIQVDVRDLVARQAAAERTNRELGGIDIVVANAGYCAWHSFEEGTPQQWNDVYDVNVHGVFNTAKVAIPFLKQRSGGRIINLASVGGRAGFAGNGAYTSSKWAVIGMTKQAAQELGKYNIAVNANTS
;
A
#
# COMPACT_ATOMS: atom_id res chain seq x y z
N MET A 1 -9.95 1.11 -14.32
CA MET A 1 -11.23 1.31 -15.01
C MET A 1 -12.29 1.08 -13.95
N ASP A 2 -12.77 2.15 -13.30
CA ASP A 2 -13.82 2.04 -12.29
C ASP A 2 -15.14 1.72 -13.00
N LEU A 3 -15.45 0.44 -13.11
CA LEU A 3 -16.76 -0.02 -13.51
C LEU A 3 -17.70 0.27 -12.34
N ARG A 4 -18.47 1.36 -12.41
CA ARG A 4 -19.56 1.58 -11.46
C ARG A 4 -20.67 0.59 -11.76
N LEU A 5 -20.73 -0.50 -10.97
CA LEU A 5 -21.72 -1.56 -11.11
C LEU A 5 -23.01 -1.30 -10.32
N ALA A 6 -23.06 -0.21 -9.56
CA ALA A 6 -24.24 0.19 -8.80
C ALA A 6 -25.49 0.29 -9.68
N GLY A 7 -26.53 -0.47 -9.31
CA GLY A 7 -27.81 -0.56 -10.04
C GLY A 7 -27.76 -1.34 -11.35
N LYS A 8 -26.62 -1.92 -11.74
CA LYS A 8 -26.50 -2.78 -12.93
C LYS A 8 -26.94 -4.20 -12.60
N ARG A 9 -27.49 -4.91 -13.59
CA ARG A 9 -27.88 -6.32 -13.46
C ARG A 9 -26.75 -7.21 -13.97
N VAL A 10 -26.34 -8.21 -13.19
CA VAL A 10 -25.25 -9.12 -13.56
C VAL A 10 -25.69 -10.56 -13.32
N LEU A 11 -25.52 -11.43 -14.31
CA LEU A 11 -25.77 -12.87 -14.19
C LEU A 11 -24.46 -13.59 -13.91
N VAL A 12 -24.42 -14.39 -12.84
CA VAL A 12 -23.27 -15.23 -12.50
C VAL A 12 -23.66 -16.69 -12.56
N THR A 13 -23.11 -17.40 -13.54
CA THR A 13 -23.32 -18.84 -13.74
C THR A 13 -22.30 -19.66 -12.96
N GLY A 14 -22.69 -20.86 -12.53
CA GLY A 14 -21.83 -21.72 -11.68
C GLY A 14 -21.70 -21.19 -10.25
N SER A 15 -22.68 -20.43 -9.77
CA SER A 15 -22.63 -19.73 -8.48
C SER A 15 -23.00 -20.58 -7.28
N SER A 16 -23.22 -21.90 -7.42
CA SER A 16 -23.61 -22.76 -6.30
C SER A 16 -22.47 -23.05 -5.30
N ALA A 17 -21.22 -22.72 -5.61
CA ALA A 17 -20.05 -22.80 -4.71
C ALA A 17 -18.80 -22.13 -5.32
N GLY A 18 -17.74 -22.02 -4.52
CA GLY A 18 -16.41 -21.62 -4.97
C GLY A 18 -16.37 -20.23 -5.61
N THR A 19 -15.53 -20.05 -6.62
CA THR A 19 -15.27 -18.75 -7.26
C THR A 19 -16.53 -18.10 -7.83
N GLY A 20 -17.48 -18.88 -8.37
CA GLY A 20 -18.74 -18.34 -8.88
C GLY A 20 -19.62 -17.74 -7.77
N ALA A 21 -19.60 -18.35 -6.57
CA ALA A 21 -20.29 -17.82 -5.40
C ALA A 21 -19.61 -16.54 -4.89
N GLU A 22 -18.28 -16.53 -4.81
CA GLU A 22 -17.50 -15.36 -4.37
C GLU A 22 -17.68 -14.16 -5.31
N ILE A 23 -17.67 -14.39 -6.62
CA ILE A 23 -17.93 -13.35 -7.62
C ILE A 23 -19.35 -12.80 -7.47
N ALA A 24 -20.35 -13.66 -7.28
CA ALA A 24 -21.73 -13.22 -7.07
C ALA A 24 -21.87 -12.33 -5.82
N MET A 25 -21.23 -12.71 -4.72
CA MET A 25 -21.23 -11.92 -3.47
C MET A 25 -20.50 -10.59 -3.64
N SER A 26 -19.32 -10.59 -4.27
CA SER A 26 -18.52 -9.37 -4.48
C SER A 26 -19.24 -8.37 -5.38
N LEU A 27 -19.89 -8.84 -6.45
CA LEU A 27 -20.69 -7.97 -7.34
C LEU A 27 -21.91 -7.41 -6.62
N ALA A 28 -22.55 -8.20 -5.76
CA ALA A 28 -23.68 -7.74 -4.95
C ALA A 28 -23.26 -6.67 -3.93
N GLN A 29 -22.03 -6.74 -3.40
CA GLN A 29 -21.45 -5.71 -2.53
C GLN A 29 -21.22 -4.38 -3.27
N GLU A 30 -20.97 -4.42 -4.58
CA GLU A 30 -20.85 -3.21 -5.43
C GLU A 30 -22.22 -2.65 -5.88
N GLU A 31 -23.29 -3.00 -5.17
CA GLU A 31 -24.67 -2.57 -5.44
C GLU A 31 -25.22 -3.02 -6.80
N ALA A 32 -24.60 -4.03 -7.43
CA ALA A 32 -25.18 -4.70 -8.58
C ALA A 32 -26.38 -5.56 -8.15
N TYR A 33 -27.40 -5.62 -9.00
CA TYR A 33 -28.44 -6.62 -8.94
C TYR A 33 -27.91 -7.93 -9.52
N VAL A 34 -27.45 -8.83 -8.65
CA VAL A 34 -26.86 -10.10 -9.07
C VAL A 34 -27.93 -11.19 -9.17
N ILE A 35 -27.96 -11.85 -10.32
CA ILE A 35 -28.75 -13.05 -10.58
C ILE A 35 -27.79 -14.24 -10.50
N VAL A 36 -28.05 -15.17 -9.60
CA VAL A 36 -27.26 -16.39 -9.43
C VAL A 36 -27.93 -17.57 -10.14
N HIS A 37 -27.12 -18.43 -10.73
CA HIS A 37 -27.55 -19.62 -11.46
C HIS A 37 -26.54 -20.76 -11.25
N GLY A 38 -27.01 -21.86 -10.67
CA GLY A 38 -26.21 -23.07 -10.41
C GLY A 38 -27.00 -24.35 -10.65
N ARG A 39 -26.30 -25.50 -10.69
CA ARG A 39 -26.92 -26.83 -10.85
C ARG A 39 -27.58 -27.33 -9.56
N ASP A 40 -27.12 -26.83 -8.42
CA ASP A 40 -27.64 -27.14 -7.09
C ASP A 40 -28.54 -25.98 -6.67
N GLN A 41 -29.85 -26.22 -6.71
CA GLN A 41 -30.86 -25.19 -6.44
C GLN A 41 -30.82 -24.73 -4.99
N ASP A 42 -30.74 -25.66 -4.02
CA ASP A 42 -30.69 -25.34 -2.59
C ASP A 42 -29.50 -24.43 -2.26
N ARG A 43 -28.32 -24.70 -2.83
CA ARG A 43 -27.14 -23.83 -2.64
C ARG A 43 -27.27 -22.48 -3.35
N THR A 44 -27.86 -22.47 -4.54
CA THR A 44 -28.06 -21.23 -5.30
C THR A 44 -29.06 -20.33 -4.58
N GLU A 45 -30.12 -20.90 -4.02
CA GLU A 45 -31.11 -20.21 -3.19
C GLU A 45 -30.49 -19.71 -1.88
N ALA A 46 -29.67 -20.53 -1.21
CA ALA A 46 -28.95 -20.11 -0.03
C ALA A 46 -28.06 -18.88 -0.30
N ILE A 47 -27.39 -18.82 -1.45
CA ILE A 47 -26.57 -17.67 -1.85
C ILE A 47 -27.43 -16.46 -2.24
N ALA A 48 -28.57 -16.66 -2.91
CA ALA A 48 -29.50 -15.60 -3.25
C ALA A 48 -30.17 -14.97 -2.01
N GLN A 49 -30.39 -15.79 -0.97
CA GLN A 49 -31.05 -15.40 0.29
C GLN A 49 -30.05 -15.00 1.37
N GLN A 50 -28.74 -15.14 1.14
CA GLN A 50 -27.73 -14.68 2.09
C GLN A 50 -27.98 -13.19 2.36
N PRO A 51 -28.09 -12.80 3.64
CA PRO A 51 -28.37 -11.42 3.99
C PRO A 51 -27.36 -10.53 3.30
N ARG A 52 -27.86 -9.45 2.67
CA ARG A 52 -27.01 -8.31 2.33
C ARG A 52 -26.56 -7.69 3.63
N GLU A 53 -25.58 -8.29 4.28
CA GLU A 53 -24.73 -7.53 5.16
C GLU A 53 -24.11 -6.47 4.26
N ARG A 54 -24.63 -5.25 4.33
CA ARG A 54 -23.74 -4.11 4.21
C ARG A 54 -22.69 -4.40 5.26
N SER A 55 -21.54 -4.93 4.85
CA SER A 55 -20.40 -4.91 5.75
C SER A 55 -20.25 -3.43 6.08
N SER A 56 -20.59 -3.03 7.30
CA SER A 56 -19.90 -1.92 7.94
C SER A 56 -18.44 -2.11 7.58
N ALA A 57 -17.87 -1.13 6.86
CA ALA A 57 -16.54 -1.18 6.23
C ALA A 57 -15.67 -2.29 6.85
N ASN A 58 -15.49 -3.38 6.09
CA ASN A 58 -14.94 -4.65 6.58
C ASN A 58 -13.79 -4.37 7.57
N GLN A 59 -14.01 -4.58 8.87
CA GLN A 59 -13.10 -4.13 9.95
C GLN A 59 -11.88 -5.06 10.07
N LEU A 60 -11.35 -5.50 8.93
CA LEU A 60 -10.32 -6.54 8.78
C LEU A 60 -9.00 -6.16 9.46
N LEU A 61 -8.77 -4.86 9.67
CA LEU A 61 -7.54 -4.33 10.23
C LEU A 61 -7.75 -3.68 11.60
N THR A 62 -8.91 -3.90 12.24
CA THR A 62 -9.19 -3.35 13.56
C THR A 62 -8.12 -3.74 14.57
N GLY A 63 -7.62 -2.73 15.29
CA GLY A 63 -6.55 -2.87 16.27
C GLY A 63 -5.14 -2.98 15.67
N LYS A 64 -4.99 -3.00 14.34
CA LYS A 64 -3.68 -3.01 13.67
C LYS A 64 -3.14 -1.58 13.50
N VAL A 65 -1.81 -1.48 13.45
CA VAL A 65 -1.11 -0.24 13.13
C VAL A 65 -0.36 -0.37 11.80
N ALA A 66 -0.64 0.54 10.87
CA ALA A 66 0.04 0.62 9.58
C ALA A 66 1.03 1.79 9.53
N PHE A 67 2.28 1.50 9.13
CA PHE A 67 3.37 2.45 8.94
C PHE A 67 3.61 2.66 7.44
N ILE A 68 3.15 3.79 6.89
CA ILE A 68 3.03 4.00 5.44
C ILE A 68 3.89 5.19 5.01
N THR A 69 4.81 4.95 4.07
CA THR A 69 5.69 6.00 3.51
C THR A 69 5.14 6.56 2.18
N GLY A 70 5.41 7.83 1.88
CA GLY A 70 4.86 8.49 0.70
C GLY A 70 3.34 8.70 0.80
N ALA A 71 2.84 8.93 2.01
CA ALA A 71 1.42 8.93 2.33
C ALA A 71 0.72 10.28 2.09
N ALA A 72 1.43 11.34 1.69
CA ALA A 72 0.83 12.66 1.49
C ALA A 72 -0.04 12.74 0.22
N ARG A 73 0.16 11.87 -0.76
CA ARG A 73 -0.61 11.86 -2.02
C ARG A 73 -0.64 10.50 -2.70
N GLY A 74 -1.42 10.40 -3.78
CA GLY A 74 -1.41 9.26 -4.69
C GLY A 74 -1.70 7.92 -4.00
N ILE A 75 -0.95 6.88 -4.41
CA ILE A 75 -1.13 5.49 -3.94
C ILE A 75 -0.97 5.39 -2.42
N GLY A 76 0.04 6.04 -1.82
CA GLY A 76 0.26 5.97 -0.38
C GLY A 76 -0.90 6.54 0.43
N ARG A 77 -1.47 7.67 -0.02
CA ARG A 77 -2.68 8.25 0.58
C ARG A 77 -3.89 7.30 0.42
N ALA A 78 -4.09 6.74 -0.76
CA ALA A 78 -5.20 5.81 -1.01
C ALA A 78 -5.10 4.54 -0.14
N ILE A 79 -3.90 3.99 0.05
CA ILE A 79 -3.66 2.86 0.97
C ILE A 79 -3.98 3.28 2.41
N ALA A 80 -3.57 4.47 2.84
CA ALA A 80 -3.86 4.97 4.18
C ALA A 80 -5.37 5.14 4.43
N GLU A 81 -6.10 5.72 3.48
CA GLU A 81 -7.57 5.85 3.56
C GLU A 81 -8.25 4.48 3.58
N LEU A 82 -7.84 3.55 2.71
CA LEU A 82 -8.37 2.19 2.67
C LEU A 82 -8.12 1.45 3.99
N PHE A 83 -6.90 1.49 4.50
CA PHE A 83 -6.55 0.80 5.75
C PHE A 83 -7.30 1.39 6.95
N ALA A 84 -7.45 2.72 7.02
CA ALA A 84 -8.23 3.38 8.05
C ALA A 84 -9.73 3.03 7.96
N ALA A 85 -10.29 2.99 6.76
CA ALA A 85 -11.66 2.55 6.53
C ALA A 85 -11.90 1.10 7.04
N ASN A 86 -10.87 0.26 7.00
CA ASN A 86 -10.91 -1.11 7.51
C ASN A 86 -10.45 -1.22 8.99
N GLY A 87 -10.37 -0.11 9.74
CA GLY A 87 -10.15 -0.10 11.19
C GLY A 87 -8.70 0.04 11.66
N ALA A 88 -7.72 0.20 10.77
CA ALA A 88 -6.32 0.37 11.16
C ALA A 88 -6.02 1.78 11.69
N ASN A 89 -5.20 1.86 12.73
CA ASN A 89 -4.52 3.10 13.10
C ASN A 89 -3.36 3.35 12.13
N ILE A 90 -3.15 4.59 11.72
CA ILE A 90 -2.22 4.91 10.63
C ILE A 90 -1.10 5.85 11.10
N ALA A 91 0.15 5.43 10.93
CA ALA A 91 1.27 6.34 10.86
C ALA A 91 1.51 6.71 9.38
N MET A 92 1.25 7.97 9.04
CA MET A 92 1.49 8.52 7.72
C MET A 92 2.83 9.23 7.72
N LEU A 93 3.71 8.85 6.80
CA LEU A 93 5.05 9.42 6.66
C LEU A 93 5.26 9.93 5.24
N ASP A 94 5.78 11.14 5.11
CA ASP A 94 6.10 11.73 3.82
C ASP A 94 7.19 12.79 3.99
N ILE A 95 7.99 13.03 2.95
CA ILE A 95 8.98 14.10 2.95
C ILE A 95 8.30 15.47 2.99
N ALA A 96 7.17 15.61 2.30
CA ALA A 96 6.33 16.80 2.24
C ALA A 96 7.08 18.13 2.02
N ASP A 97 8.28 18.08 1.41
CA ASP A 97 9.18 19.20 1.20
C ASP A 97 9.71 19.16 -0.25
N PRO A 98 9.13 19.98 -1.15
CA PRO A 98 9.54 20.03 -2.55
C PRO A 98 10.97 20.53 -2.79
N SER A 99 11.65 21.10 -1.80
CA SER A 99 13.04 21.55 -1.95
C SER A 99 14.07 20.42 -1.90
N ARG A 100 13.68 19.24 -1.38
CA ARG A 100 14.59 18.13 -1.07
C ARG A 100 14.87 17.20 -2.24
N LEU A 101 14.02 17.25 -3.26
CA LEU A 101 14.10 16.45 -4.48
C LEU A 101 13.52 17.28 -5.62
N ASN A 102 14.23 17.33 -6.75
CA ASN A 102 13.75 18.04 -7.92
C ASN A 102 12.48 17.40 -8.46
N SER A 103 11.47 18.20 -8.79
CA SER A 103 10.34 17.71 -9.57
C SER A 103 10.83 17.37 -10.98
N THR A 104 10.35 16.26 -11.52
CA THR A 104 10.71 15.79 -12.87
C THR A 104 9.44 15.70 -13.71
N LYS A 105 9.58 15.44 -15.00
CA LYS A 105 8.43 15.32 -15.90
C LYS A 105 7.45 14.26 -15.37
N GLY A 106 6.23 14.69 -15.02
CA GLY A 106 5.19 13.78 -14.50
C GLY A 106 5.37 13.32 -13.05
N TYR A 107 6.37 13.82 -12.31
CA TYR A 107 6.52 13.55 -10.88
C TYR A 107 6.78 14.84 -10.09
N ARG A 108 5.99 15.03 -9.03
CA ARG A 108 6.19 16.14 -8.08
C ARG A 108 6.25 15.65 -6.65
N VAL A 109 7.02 16.31 -5.81
CA VAL A 109 7.02 16.05 -4.36
C VAL A 109 5.78 16.73 -3.76
N ALA A 110 5.14 16.08 -2.79
CA ALA A 110 4.04 16.71 -2.05
C ALA A 110 4.57 17.84 -1.16
N ASN A 111 3.76 18.85 -0.87
CA ASN A 111 4.07 19.83 0.16
C ASN A 111 3.31 19.55 1.47
N MET A 112 3.64 20.31 2.52
CA MET A 112 3.01 20.15 3.84
C MET A 112 1.51 20.40 3.85
N THR A 113 1.00 21.31 3.00
CA THR A 113 -0.44 21.56 2.87
C THR A 113 -1.18 20.32 2.37
N GLU A 114 -0.65 19.66 1.34
CA GLU A 114 -1.23 18.42 0.82
C GLU A 114 -1.16 17.29 1.84
N PHE A 115 -0.06 17.21 2.59
CA PHE A 115 0.08 16.20 3.63
C PHE A 115 -0.96 16.40 4.75
N ASN A 116 -1.20 17.65 5.16
CA ASN A 116 -2.25 17.99 6.13
C ASN A 116 -3.65 17.60 5.61
N GLN A 117 -3.93 17.84 4.32
CA GLN A 117 -5.20 17.44 3.70
C GLN A 117 -5.36 15.92 3.66
N ALA A 118 -4.29 15.17 3.35
CA ALA A 118 -4.30 13.71 3.36
C ALA A 118 -4.59 13.16 4.77
N VAL A 119 -3.94 13.71 5.80
CA VAL A 119 -4.20 13.34 7.20
C VAL A 119 -5.63 13.65 7.61
N ALA A 120 -6.16 14.81 7.21
CA ALA A 120 -7.55 15.17 7.47
C ALA A 120 -8.53 14.19 6.81
N ALA A 121 -8.24 13.70 5.61
CA ALA A 121 -9.06 12.70 4.93
C ALA A 121 -9.05 11.36 5.67
N VAL A 122 -7.88 10.87 6.08
CA VAL A 122 -7.75 9.61 6.83
C VAL A 122 -8.43 9.68 8.21
N LYS A 123 -8.33 10.82 8.91
CA LYS A 123 -9.00 11.02 10.21
C LYS A 123 -10.53 10.88 10.15
N ARG A 124 -11.17 11.06 8.98
CA ARG A 124 -12.64 10.92 8.83
C ARG A 124 -13.13 9.49 9.10
N TYR A 125 -12.26 8.49 9.05
CA TYR A 125 -12.60 7.10 9.34
C TYR A 125 -12.61 6.77 10.85
N GLY A 126 -12.30 7.74 11.73
CA GLY A 126 -12.40 7.56 13.17
C GLY A 126 -11.26 6.76 13.82
N THR A 127 -10.21 6.42 13.07
CA THR A 127 -9.01 5.75 13.59
C THR A 127 -7.96 6.77 14.04
N LYS A 128 -6.97 6.33 14.83
CA LYS A 128 -5.85 7.18 15.25
C LYS A 128 -4.90 7.39 14.08
N VAL A 129 -4.48 8.64 13.86
CA VAL A 129 -3.55 9.01 12.79
C VAL A 129 -2.38 9.81 13.35
N VAL A 130 -1.16 9.35 13.10
CA VAL A 130 0.08 10.06 13.41
C VAL A 130 0.70 10.57 12.10
N GLN A 131 0.93 11.87 12.04
CA GLN A 131 1.59 12.52 10.91
C GLN A 131 3.06 12.75 11.22
N ILE A 132 3.95 12.30 10.33
CA ILE A 132 5.40 12.45 10.50
C ILE A 132 6.01 12.95 9.19
N GLN A 133 6.50 14.20 9.18
CA GLN A 133 7.26 14.75 8.06
C GLN A 133 8.71 14.31 8.15
N VAL A 134 9.23 13.70 7.08
CA VAL A 134 10.51 12.98 7.14
C VAL A 134 10.91 12.36 5.80
N ASP A 135 12.21 12.38 5.53
CA ASP A 135 12.84 11.78 4.36
C ASP A 135 13.16 10.29 4.59
N VAL A 136 12.87 9.43 3.60
CA VAL A 136 13.18 7.99 3.68
C VAL A 136 14.67 7.69 3.61
N ARG A 137 15.46 8.65 3.11
CA ARG A 137 16.93 8.58 3.04
C ARG A 137 17.59 8.73 4.41
N ASP A 138 16.93 9.38 5.36
CA ASP A 138 17.48 9.66 6.70
C ASP A 138 17.13 8.53 7.68
N LEU A 139 18.05 7.58 7.84
CA LEU A 139 17.85 6.42 8.73
C LEU A 139 17.61 6.81 10.19
N VAL A 140 18.25 7.86 10.70
CA VAL A 140 18.11 8.29 12.10
C VAL A 140 16.71 8.87 12.32
N ALA A 141 16.24 9.73 11.41
CA ALA A 141 14.89 10.25 11.46
C ALA A 141 13.82 9.16 11.19
N ARG A 142 14.14 8.11 10.42
CA ARG A 142 13.30 6.91 10.28
C ARG A 142 13.16 6.16 11.59
N GLN A 143 14.26 5.97 12.32
CA GLN A 143 14.24 5.27 13.61
C GLN A 143 13.36 6.03 14.63
N ALA A 144 13.56 7.34 14.76
CA ALA A 144 12.76 8.19 15.63
C ALA A 144 11.26 8.18 15.24
N ALA A 145 10.94 8.07 13.95
CA ALA A 145 9.57 7.99 13.49
C ALA A 145 8.90 6.66 13.86
N ALA A 146 9.61 5.53 13.72
CA ALA A 146 9.08 4.22 14.13
C ALA A 146 8.84 4.17 15.65
N GLU A 147 9.75 4.74 16.45
CA GLU A 147 9.59 4.89 17.90
C GLU A 147 8.41 5.78 18.26
N ARG A 148 8.23 6.91 17.56
CA ARG A 148 7.07 7.77 17.72
C ARG A 148 5.76 7.04 17.39
N THR A 149 5.74 6.29 16.30
CA THR A 149 4.58 5.44 15.94
C THR A 149 4.27 4.45 17.05
N ASN A 150 5.27 3.73 17.56
CA ASN A 150 5.07 2.78 18.64
C ASN A 150 4.52 3.45 19.90
N ARG A 151 5.05 4.61 20.29
CA ARG A 151 4.60 5.37 21.47
C ARG A 151 3.16 5.87 21.33
N GLU A 152 2.78 6.40 20.17
CA GLU A 152 1.47 7.04 19.97
C GLU A 152 0.36 6.04 19.56
N LEU A 153 0.71 4.96 18.86
CA LEU A 153 -0.25 3.97 18.32
C LEU A 153 -0.13 2.58 18.95
N GLY A 154 0.90 2.33 19.76
CA GLY A 154 1.07 1.09 20.53
C GLY A 154 1.69 -0.08 19.76
N GLY A 155 2.32 0.16 18.60
CA GLY A 155 3.04 -0.86 17.84
C GLY A 155 3.12 -0.58 16.33
N ILE A 156 3.64 -1.54 15.57
CA ILE A 156 3.61 -1.58 14.10
C ILE A 156 3.30 -3.01 13.68
N ASP A 157 2.20 -3.20 12.93
CA ASP A 157 1.73 -4.50 12.46
C ASP A 157 1.93 -4.67 10.94
N ILE A 158 1.82 -3.55 10.21
CA ILE A 158 1.86 -3.49 8.75
C ILE A 158 2.81 -2.37 8.33
N VAL A 159 3.70 -2.66 7.39
CA VAL A 159 4.62 -1.69 6.81
C VAL A 159 4.34 -1.59 5.32
N VAL A 160 4.18 -0.37 4.83
CA VAL A 160 4.02 -0.08 3.41
C VAL A 160 5.14 0.84 2.97
N ALA A 161 6.17 0.26 2.35
CA ALA A 161 7.28 0.99 1.77
C ALA A 161 6.88 1.49 0.38
N ASN A 162 6.05 2.54 0.36
CA ASN A 162 5.44 3.12 -0.85
C ASN A 162 6.19 4.32 -1.41
N ALA A 163 6.92 5.07 -0.58
CA ALA A 163 7.67 6.24 -1.06
C ALA A 163 8.57 5.85 -2.25
N GLY A 164 8.47 6.63 -3.33
CA GLY A 164 9.22 6.39 -4.54
C GLY A 164 9.41 7.69 -5.32
N TYR A 165 10.51 7.75 -6.06
CA TYR A 165 10.94 8.86 -6.89
C TYR A 165 11.22 8.35 -8.31
N CYS A 166 10.88 9.17 -9.30
CA CYS A 166 11.09 8.87 -10.71
C CYS A 166 11.80 10.06 -11.35
N ALA A 167 12.86 9.80 -12.10
CA ALA A 167 13.53 10.78 -12.93
C ALA A 167 13.56 10.26 -14.36
N TRP A 168 12.93 11.00 -15.28
CA TRP A 168 12.82 10.60 -16.68
C TRP A 168 13.97 11.22 -17.48
N HIS A 169 14.80 10.35 -18.05
CA HIS A 169 15.92 10.71 -18.92
C HIS A 169 16.34 9.48 -19.72
N SER A 170 16.90 9.69 -20.92
CA SER A 170 17.53 8.59 -21.66
C SER A 170 18.74 8.04 -20.89
N PHE A 171 19.27 6.90 -21.34
CA PHE A 171 20.46 6.32 -20.72
C PHE A 171 21.69 7.22 -20.89
N GLU A 172 21.78 7.94 -22.01
CA GLU A 172 22.90 8.83 -22.35
C GLU A 172 22.82 10.19 -21.65
N GLU A 173 21.61 10.74 -21.48
CA GLU A 173 21.42 12.07 -20.88
C GLU A 173 21.27 12.05 -19.36
N GLY A 174 21.08 10.86 -18.78
CA GLY A 174 20.93 10.68 -17.33
C GLY A 174 22.17 11.10 -16.56
N THR A 175 22.01 12.03 -15.63
CA THR A 175 23.12 12.43 -14.76
C THR A 175 23.36 11.41 -13.64
N PRO A 176 24.60 11.25 -13.15
CA PRO A 176 24.89 10.44 -11.97
C PRO A 176 24.07 10.86 -10.75
N GLN A 177 23.83 12.17 -10.56
CA GLN A 177 23.03 12.66 -9.44
C GLN A 177 21.57 12.19 -9.51
N GLN A 178 20.93 12.28 -10.68
CA GLN A 178 19.55 11.77 -10.85
C GLN A 178 19.47 10.27 -10.60
N TRP A 179 20.48 9.51 -11.04
CA TRP A 179 20.56 8.09 -10.77
C TRP A 179 20.64 7.80 -9.25
N ASN A 180 21.52 8.51 -8.56
CA ASN A 180 21.70 8.40 -7.11
C ASN A 180 20.42 8.79 -6.36
N ASP A 181 19.77 9.89 -6.72
CA ASP A 181 18.52 10.34 -6.10
C ASP A 181 17.42 9.25 -6.20
N VAL A 182 17.30 8.61 -7.37
CA VAL A 182 16.35 7.51 -7.58
C VAL A 182 16.70 6.31 -6.70
N TYR A 183 17.97 5.90 -6.63
CA TYR A 183 18.38 4.76 -5.80
C TYR A 183 18.27 5.04 -4.29
N ASP A 184 18.64 6.23 -3.86
CA ASP A 184 18.55 6.65 -2.46
C ASP A 184 17.11 6.62 -1.96
N VAL A 185 16.15 7.06 -2.78
CA VAL A 185 14.73 6.98 -2.40
C VAL A 185 14.19 5.56 -2.56
N ASN A 186 14.38 4.94 -3.73
CA ASN A 186 13.65 3.72 -4.11
C ASN A 186 14.26 2.44 -3.54
N VAL A 187 15.56 2.43 -3.26
CA VAL A 187 16.27 1.25 -2.75
C VAL A 187 16.65 1.47 -1.30
N HIS A 188 17.47 2.49 -1.00
CA HIS A 188 17.87 2.78 0.36
C HIS A 188 16.67 3.17 1.23
N GLY A 189 15.73 3.97 0.71
CA GLY A 189 14.50 4.32 1.42
C GLY A 189 13.63 3.12 1.76
N VAL A 190 13.48 2.14 0.86
CA VAL A 190 12.74 0.89 1.11
C VAL A 190 13.46 0.05 2.16
N PHE A 191 14.79 -0.11 2.04
CA PHE A 191 15.61 -0.80 3.03
C PHE A 191 15.46 -0.17 4.43
N ASN A 192 15.66 1.15 4.53
CA ASN A 192 15.56 1.89 5.78
C ASN A 192 14.18 1.74 6.40
N THR A 193 13.11 1.83 5.60
CA THR A 193 11.72 1.68 6.06
C THR A 193 11.49 0.29 6.67
N ALA A 194 11.93 -0.78 6.02
CA ALA A 194 11.84 -2.12 6.57
C ALA A 194 12.71 -2.27 7.83
N LYS A 195 13.96 -1.82 7.77
CA LYS A 195 14.96 -1.93 8.84
C LYS A 195 14.45 -1.38 10.17
N VAL A 196 13.90 -0.16 10.18
CA VAL A 196 13.43 0.49 11.42
C VAL A 196 12.14 -0.12 11.97
N ALA A 197 11.33 -0.76 11.12
CA ALA A 197 10.05 -1.34 11.51
C ALA A 197 10.16 -2.79 12.00
N ILE A 198 11.16 -3.56 11.55
CA ILE A 198 11.36 -4.98 11.91
C ILE A 198 11.36 -5.23 13.43
N PRO A 199 12.03 -4.44 14.29
CA PRO A 199 11.98 -4.65 15.73
C PRO A 199 10.54 -4.62 16.29
N PHE A 200 9.70 -3.70 15.82
CA PHE A 200 8.32 -3.56 16.26
C PHE A 200 7.41 -4.68 15.72
N LEU A 201 7.65 -5.13 14.48
CA LEU A 201 6.96 -6.31 13.93
C LEU A 201 7.30 -7.58 14.74
N LYS A 202 8.56 -7.73 15.17
CA LYS A 202 8.96 -8.84 16.06
C LYS A 202 8.29 -8.74 17.43
N GLN A 203 8.17 -7.54 18.00
CA GLN A 203 7.44 -7.31 19.25
C GLN A 203 5.94 -7.68 19.12
N ARG A 204 5.36 -7.53 17.92
CA ARG A 204 4.01 -7.98 17.60
C ARG A 204 3.89 -9.48 17.32
N SER A 205 4.98 -10.25 17.43
CA SER A 205 5.04 -11.68 17.08
C SER A 205 4.65 -11.97 15.61
N GLY A 206 4.91 -11.00 14.72
CA GLY A 206 4.66 -11.13 13.29
C GLY A 206 4.16 -9.84 12.66
N GLY A 207 3.91 -9.90 11.35
CA GLY A 207 3.35 -8.78 10.63
C GLY A 207 3.49 -8.88 9.11
N ARG A 208 3.28 -7.77 8.42
CA ARG A 208 3.33 -7.70 6.95
C ARG A 208 4.18 -6.52 6.51
N ILE A 209 5.11 -6.77 5.59
CA ILE A 209 5.86 -5.73 4.87
C ILE A 209 5.46 -5.80 3.40
N ILE A 210 4.99 -4.67 2.87
CA ILE A 210 4.56 -4.52 1.48
C ILE A 210 5.45 -3.47 0.85
N ASN A 211 6.33 -3.91 -0.06
CA ASN A 211 7.20 -3.03 -0.82
C ASN A 211 6.54 -2.69 -2.15
N LEU A 212 6.46 -1.40 -2.48
CA LEU A 212 5.91 -0.98 -3.76
C LEU A 212 7.03 -1.06 -4.80
N ALA A 213 6.97 -2.11 -5.61
CA ALA A 213 7.78 -2.25 -6.81
C ALA A 213 7.10 -1.52 -7.98
N SER A 214 7.11 -2.12 -9.17
CA SER A 214 6.42 -1.62 -10.37
C SER A 214 6.46 -2.72 -11.45
N VAL A 215 5.66 -2.58 -12.51
CA VAL A 215 5.90 -3.28 -13.78
C VAL A 215 7.35 -3.04 -14.26
N GLY A 216 7.90 -1.86 -13.97
CA GLY A 216 9.31 -1.52 -14.21
C GLY A 216 10.31 -2.38 -13.43
N GLY A 217 9.87 -3.12 -12.42
CA GLY A 217 10.70 -4.13 -11.75
C GLY A 217 10.74 -5.48 -12.46
N ARG A 218 10.01 -5.64 -13.58
CA ARG A 218 9.92 -6.88 -14.36
C ARG A 218 10.12 -6.68 -15.87
N ALA A 219 10.12 -5.42 -16.32
CA ALA A 219 10.36 -5.03 -17.70
C ALA A 219 11.18 -3.74 -17.78
N GLY A 220 11.93 -3.56 -18.86
CA GLY A 220 12.64 -2.32 -19.16
C GLY A 220 11.76 -1.29 -19.86
N PHE A 221 11.96 -0.01 -19.53
CA PHE A 221 11.30 1.10 -20.21
C PHE A 221 12.34 2.13 -20.65
N ALA A 222 12.32 2.49 -21.94
CA ALA A 222 13.15 3.56 -22.47
C ALA A 222 12.86 4.88 -21.73
N GLY A 223 13.92 5.62 -21.40
CA GLY A 223 13.79 6.90 -20.69
C GLY A 223 13.62 6.79 -19.17
N ASN A 224 13.72 5.59 -18.57
CA ASN A 224 13.48 5.39 -17.14
C ASN A 224 14.43 4.35 -16.48
N GLY A 225 15.69 4.31 -16.93
CA GLY A 225 16.66 3.27 -16.54
C GLY A 225 16.92 3.16 -15.04
N ALA A 226 17.15 4.29 -14.37
CA ALA A 226 17.38 4.34 -12.92
C ALA A 226 16.16 3.83 -12.13
N TYR A 227 14.95 4.23 -12.55
CA TYR A 227 13.73 3.79 -11.89
C TYR A 227 13.51 2.29 -12.08
N THR A 228 13.52 1.80 -13.32
CA THR A 228 13.36 0.39 -13.65
C THR A 228 14.34 -0.45 -12.83
N SER A 229 15.65 -0.17 -12.93
CA SER A 229 16.68 -0.92 -12.20
C SER A 229 16.49 -0.87 -10.68
N SER A 230 16.12 0.28 -10.11
CA SER A 230 15.77 0.38 -8.69
C SER A 230 14.60 -0.52 -8.28
N LYS A 231 13.58 -0.67 -9.15
CA LYS A 231 12.41 -1.51 -8.87
C LYS A 231 12.71 -3.01 -9.02
N TRP A 232 13.67 -3.39 -9.87
CA TRP A 232 14.24 -4.75 -9.86
C TRP A 232 14.95 -5.04 -8.53
N ALA A 233 15.75 -4.08 -8.03
CA ALA A 233 16.42 -4.21 -6.73
C ALA A 233 15.42 -4.42 -5.58
N VAL A 234 14.30 -3.68 -5.57
CA VAL A 234 13.23 -3.85 -4.58
C VAL A 234 12.64 -5.27 -4.59
N ILE A 235 12.47 -5.89 -5.77
CA ILE A 235 12.00 -7.30 -5.85
C ILE A 235 13.05 -8.25 -5.27
N GLY A 236 14.33 -8.06 -5.59
CA GLY A 236 15.43 -8.85 -5.04
C GLY A 236 15.50 -8.76 -3.51
N MET A 237 15.48 -7.54 -2.98
CA MET A 237 15.45 -7.27 -1.54
C MET A 237 14.23 -7.89 -0.86
N THR A 238 13.06 -7.83 -1.51
CA THR A 238 11.84 -8.44 -0.98
C THR A 238 11.99 -9.95 -0.80
N LYS A 239 12.54 -10.64 -1.79
CA LYS A 239 12.76 -12.10 -1.72
C LYS A 239 13.74 -12.46 -0.61
N GLN A 240 14.85 -11.73 -0.53
CA GLN A 240 15.86 -11.95 0.51
C GLN A 240 15.27 -11.71 1.92
N ALA A 241 14.58 -10.59 2.13
CA ALA A 241 13.95 -10.28 3.41
C ALA A 241 12.87 -11.29 3.81
N ALA A 242 12.08 -11.81 2.85
CA ALA A 242 11.09 -12.84 3.12
C ALA A 242 11.72 -14.13 3.69
N GLN A 243 12.88 -14.55 3.14
CA GLN A 243 13.61 -15.73 3.62
C GLN A 243 14.14 -15.54 5.04
N GLU A 244 14.65 -14.35 5.36
CA GLU A 244 15.20 -14.07 6.69
C GLU A 244 14.14 -13.86 7.77
N LEU A 245 13.03 -13.23 7.41
CA LEU A 245 12.02 -12.75 8.36
C LEU A 245 10.86 -13.72 8.57
N GLY A 246 10.69 -14.71 7.68
CA GLY A 246 9.62 -15.71 7.77
C GLY A 246 9.59 -16.45 9.11
N LYS A 247 10.76 -16.75 9.69
CA LYS A 247 10.87 -17.38 11.02
C LYS A 247 10.28 -16.57 12.18
N TYR A 248 10.02 -15.28 11.97
CA TYR A 248 9.37 -14.39 12.94
C TYR A 248 7.89 -14.13 12.61
N ASN A 249 7.27 -14.91 11.71
CA ASN A 249 5.91 -14.70 11.22
C ASN A 249 5.71 -13.34 10.54
N ILE A 250 6.76 -12.83 9.88
CA ILE A 250 6.73 -11.59 9.11
C ILE A 250 6.75 -11.95 7.62
N ALA A 251 5.64 -11.68 6.93
CA ALA A 251 5.54 -11.87 5.49
C ALA A 251 6.00 -10.61 4.76
N VAL A 252 6.87 -10.77 3.76
CA VAL A 252 7.40 -9.66 2.94
C VAL A 252 7.02 -9.91 1.49
N ASN A 253 6.30 -8.97 0.88
CA ASN A 253 5.82 -9.08 -0.50
C ASN A 253 6.09 -7.80 -1.28
N ALA A 254 6.18 -7.92 -2.61
CA ALA A 254 6.34 -6.81 -3.52
C ALA A 254 5.09 -6.67 -4.37
N ASN A 255 4.53 -5.47 -4.43
CA ASN A 255 3.49 -5.16 -5.40
C ASN A 255 4.11 -4.61 -6.68
N THR A 256 3.88 -5.28 -7.82
CA THR A 256 4.42 -4.93 -9.14
C THR A 256 3.38 -4.35 -10.09
N SER A 257 2.20 -3.95 -9.60
CA SER A 257 1.17 -3.29 -10.42
C SER A 257 1.63 -1.95 -10.97
#